data_AF-A0A8T2LBX7-F1
#
_entry.id   AF-A0A8T2LBX7-F1
#
_cell.length_a   1.000
_cell.length_b   1.000
_cell.length_c   1.000
_cell.angle_alpha   90.00
_cell.angle_beta   90.00
_cell.angle_gamma   90.00
#
_symmetry.space_group_name_H-M   'P 1'
#
loop_
_entity.id
_entity.type
_entity.pdbx_description
1 polymer ?
#
loop_
_entity_poly.entity_id
_entity_poly.type
_entity_poly.pdbx_seq_one_letter_code
_entity_poly.pdbx_strand_id
1 'polypeptide(L)'
;MILKVQYKNHRKYIKIGEASFEVFITEVKEKFSIPLDTLLKVTDETGTEVDQDVFADLTTSKDICFIIENECDSSYSNLSSPSLTDTISMSSSSKESDSDGFNPFKRIRREEALQDSAAKDLIKEILLSKPGGTAVLKEYEDTGTICDSSRRQMVNILAAHMTETEGRIPQRITKEKYALGIISLFPSLKDPLSPKGYEHFYDSQSGSGFLAWRLKTIQRKTKLAVNSDAPKTGTTGGPTLGRTISHLDNQPPEESCKEAVALMNHTSDKGTILLKMRETFEYRQRLVHNPETASTVLSVFPRLLDTKGLILQDFSLLFGPETAARLLEKWPSSYKAKVIKEAEALTSTPFLQRLLKSARDQQGQLSSDDPAEWDSDMASLLLLLHILPPQSPGRKKAQKISVRQATDHLVMFHKVCQIFSPHLF
;
A
#
# COMPACT_ATOMS: atom_id res chain seq x y z
N MET A 1 -11.38 25.69 28.42
CA MET A 1 -11.70 25.31 27.02
C MET A 1 -12.85 24.31 26.97
N ILE A 2 -13.52 24.16 25.82
CA ILE A 2 -14.60 23.18 25.61
C ILE A 2 -14.14 22.22 24.51
N LEU A 3 -14.16 20.92 24.81
CA LEU A 3 -13.67 19.85 23.93
C LEU A 3 -14.81 18.91 23.53
N LYS A 4 -14.83 18.45 22.28
CA LYS A 4 -15.73 17.39 21.79
C LYS A 4 -15.11 16.05 22.14
N VAL A 5 -15.86 15.21 22.87
CA VAL A 5 -15.39 13.88 23.27
C VAL A 5 -16.43 12.83 22.91
N GLN A 6 -15.97 11.72 22.34
CA GLN A 6 -16.77 10.54 22.04
C GLN A 6 -16.27 9.36 22.86
N TYR A 7 -17.16 8.67 23.55
CA TYR A 7 -16.90 7.36 24.16
C TYR A 7 -17.99 6.39 23.71
N LYS A 8 -17.59 5.26 23.12
CA LYS A 8 -18.50 4.32 22.43
C LYS A 8 -19.36 5.08 21.38
N ASN A 9 -20.69 5.05 21.51
CA ASN A 9 -21.63 5.74 20.63
C ASN A 9 -22.17 7.06 21.20
N HIS A 10 -21.59 7.58 22.28
CA HIS A 10 -22.05 8.81 22.92
C HIS A 10 -21.04 9.94 22.77
N ARG A 11 -21.53 11.11 22.36
CA ARG A 11 -20.74 12.34 22.24
C ARG A 11 -21.17 13.35 23.30
N LYS A 12 -20.21 13.95 23.99
CA LYS A 12 -20.44 15.01 24.98
C LYS A 12 -19.38 16.09 24.83
N TYR A 13 -19.76 17.31 25.21
CA TYR A 13 -18.81 18.40 25.38
C TYR A 13 -18.25 18.39 26.80
N ILE A 14 -16.93 18.42 26.94
CA ILE A 14 -16.23 18.50 28.23
C ILE A 14 -15.61 19.88 28.38
N LYS A 15 -15.80 20.52 29.54
CA LYS A 15 -15.24 21.83 29.83
C LYS A 15 -14.12 21.64 30.85
N ILE A 16 -12.88 21.92 30.45
CA ILE A 16 -11.71 21.88 31.34
C ILE A 16 -11.14 23.29 31.53
N GLY A 17 -10.64 23.59 32.73
CA GLY A 17 -10.07 24.90 33.06
C GLY A 17 -8.69 25.11 32.41
N GLU A 18 -7.82 24.12 32.55
CA GLU A 18 -6.43 24.12 32.08
C GLU A 18 -6.19 22.96 31.10
N ALA A 19 -5.23 23.12 30.18
CA ALA A 19 -4.93 22.16 29.11
C ALA A 19 -4.10 20.97 29.64
N SER A 20 -4.54 20.38 30.76
CA SER A 20 -3.89 19.24 31.39
C SER A 20 -4.59 17.94 30.98
N PHE A 21 -3.79 16.98 30.51
CA PHE A 21 -4.27 15.66 30.12
C PHE A 21 -4.87 14.89 31.30
N GLU A 22 -4.29 15.01 32.51
CA GLU A 22 -4.79 14.34 33.71
C GLU A 22 -6.17 14.87 34.13
N VAL A 23 -6.35 16.19 34.08
CA VAL A 23 -7.64 16.85 34.35
C VAL A 23 -8.67 16.42 33.31
N PHE A 24 -8.27 16.34 32.04
CA PHE A 24 -9.11 15.86 30.96
C PHE A 24 -9.58 14.41 31.19
N ILE A 25 -8.69 13.47 31.49
CA ILE A 25 -9.06 12.07 31.76
C ILE A 25 -10.00 11.95 32.95
N THR A 26 -9.79 12.75 33.99
CA THR A 26 -10.63 12.73 35.20
C THR A 26 -12.05 13.21 34.88
N GLU A 27 -12.18 14.32 34.16
CA GLU A 27 -13.46 14.87 33.70
C GLU A 27 -14.18 13.95 32.69
N VAL A 28 -13.43 13.28 31.82
CA VAL A 28 -13.97 12.23 30.93
C VAL A 28 -14.56 11.09 31.76
N LYS A 29 -13.82 10.59 32.75
CA LYS A 29 -14.26 9.49 33.60
C LYS A 29 -15.50 9.86 34.39
N GLU A 30 -15.55 11.04 34.98
CA GLU A 30 -16.72 11.53 35.71
C GLU A 30 -17.94 11.68 34.78
N LYS A 31 -17.76 12.34 33.61
CA LYS A 31 -18.88 12.69 32.73
C LYS A 31 -19.45 11.52 31.93
N PHE A 32 -18.65 10.49 31.70
CA PHE A 32 -19.08 9.23 31.10
C PHE A 32 -19.31 8.12 32.12
N SER A 33 -19.19 8.40 33.42
CA SER A 33 -19.37 7.44 34.51
C SER A 33 -18.48 6.19 34.37
N ILE A 34 -17.23 6.41 33.99
CA ILE A 34 -16.20 5.37 33.84
C ILE A 34 -15.46 5.22 35.18
N PRO A 35 -15.18 3.99 35.65
CA PRO A 35 -14.41 3.78 36.88
C PRO A 35 -13.02 4.44 36.83
N LEU A 36 -12.59 5.02 37.97
CA LEU A 36 -11.31 5.74 38.07
C LEU A 36 -10.09 4.86 37.74
N ASP A 37 -10.16 3.56 37.99
CA ASP A 37 -9.07 2.60 37.74
C ASP A 37 -9.02 2.10 36.28
N THR A 38 -9.95 2.54 35.42
CA THR A 38 -9.98 2.12 34.01
C THR A 38 -8.89 2.85 33.22
N LEU A 39 -8.03 2.11 32.52
CA LEU A 39 -7.02 2.69 31.63
C LEU A 39 -7.69 3.07 30.30
N LEU A 40 -7.63 4.37 29.98
CA LEU A 40 -8.28 4.94 28.81
C LEU A 40 -7.23 5.29 27.76
N LYS A 41 -7.46 4.85 26.53
CA LYS A 41 -6.74 5.30 25.36
C LYS A 41 -7.50 6.47 24.74
N VAL A 42 -6.80 7.57 24.48
CA VAL A 42 -7.35 8.75 23.82
C VAL A 42 -6.83 8.78 22.39
N THR A 43 -7.72 8.87 21.41
CA THR A 43 -7.39 9.05 20.00
C THR A 43 -8.09 10.28 19.43
N ASP A 44 -7.65 10.77 18.29
CA ASP A 44 -8.41 11.74 17.49
C ASP A 44 -9.43 11.03 16.59
N GLU A 45 -10.20 11.80 15.81
CA GLU A 45 -11.18 11.26 14.86
C GLU A 45 -10.58 10.41 13.72
N THR A 46 -9.25 10.47 13.53
CA THR A 46 -8.51 9.67 12.55
C THR A 46 -7.95 8.37 13.15
N GLY A 47 -8.11 8.16 14.46
CA GLY A 47 -7.57 7.02 15.19
C GLY A 47 -6.11 7.20 15.62
N THR A 48 -5.58 8.43 15.59
CA THR A 48 -4.22 8.75 16.05
C THR A 48 -4.24 8.94 17.56
N GLU A 49 -3.36 8.24 18.28
CA GLU A 49 -3.24 8.33 19.74
C GLU A 49 -2.79 9.72 20.20
N VAL A 50 -3.43 10.23 21.25
CA VAL A 50 -3.18 11.54 21.84
C VAL A 50 -2.61 11.32 23.24
N ASP A 51 -1.31 11.53 23.35
CA ASP A 51 -0.56 11.43 24.60
C ASP A 51 -0.49 12.78 25.34
N GLN A 52 -0.06 12.72 26.59
CA GLN A 52 0.00 13.88 27.50
C GLN A 52 0.84 15.05 26.97
N ASP A 53 1.90 14.76 26.23
CA ASP A 53 2.85 15.73 25.68
C ASP A 53 2.29 16.52 24.49
N VAL A 54 1.36 15.95 23.73
CA VAL A 54 0.75 16.58 22.54
C VAL A 54 -0.65 17.13 22.82
N PHE A 55 -1.30 16.72 23.91
CA PHE A 55 -2.66 17.12 24.25
C PHE A 55 -2.84 18.66 24.29
N ALA A 56 -1.93 19.37 24.96
CA ALA A 56 -2.03 20.82 25.10
C ALA A 56 -2.05 21.54 23.74
N ASP A 57 -1.22 21.10 22.80
CA ASP A 57 -1.15 21.68 21.45
C ASP A 57 -2.42 21.42 20.64
N LEU A 58 -2.99 20.23 20.76
CA LEU A 58 -4.22 19.83 20.05
C LEU A 58 -5.45 20.59 20.55
N THR A 59 -5.51 20.95 21.83
CA THR A 59 -6.62 21.74 22.37
C THR A 59 -6.72 23.17 21.81
N THR A 60 -5.67 23.66 21.16
CA THR A 60 -5.67 24.96 20.47
C THR A 60 -6.53 24.93 19.20
N SER A 61 -6.76 23.75 18.62
CA SER A 61 -7.54 23.55 17.40
C SER A 61 -9.02 23.30 17.74
N LYS A 62 -9.92 24.18 17.28
CA LYS A 62 -11.35 24.17 17.67
C LYS A 62 -12.20 23.03 17.09
N ASP A 63 -11.66 22.24 16.17
CA ASP A 63 -12.41 21.22 15.43
C ASP A 63 -12.05 19.77 15.75
N ILE A 64 -11.18 19.52 16.73
CA ILE A 64 -10.78 18.14 17.08
C ILE A 64 -11.83 17.48 17.97
N CYS A 65 -12.22 16.25 17.61
CA CYS A 65 -13.03 15.36 18.44
C CYS A 65 -12.13 14.26 19.01
N PHE A 66 -12.01 14.20 20.34
CA PHE A 66 -11.27 13.13 21.01
C PHE A 66 -12.16 11.90 21.17
N ILE A 67 -11.66 10.74 20.77
CA ILE A 67 -12.30 9.44 20.91
C ILE A 67 -11.62 8.73 22.08
N ILE A 68 -12.44 8.21 22.99
CA ILE A 68 -12.01 7.48 24.18
C ILE A 68 -12.30 6.01 23.94
N GLU A 69 -11.28 5.17 24.08
CA GLU A 69 -11.37 3.72 24.00
C GLU A 69 -10.90 3.13 25.33
N ASN A 70 -11.60 2.08 25.80
CA ASN A 70 -11.11 1.30 26.93
C ASN A 70 -10.04 0.36 26.38
N GLU A 71 -8.87 0.28 27.02
CA GLU A 71 -7.80 -0.64 26.56
C GLU A 71 -8.27 -2.10 26.47
N CYS A 72 -9.36 -2.45 27.16
CA CYS A 72 -9.95 -3.80 27.14
C CYS A 72 -10.97 -4.06 26.02
N ASP A 73 -11.45 -3.04 25.28
CA ASP A 73 -12.57 -3.15 24.31
C ASP A 73 -12.17 -3.03 22.82
N SER A 74 -10.88 -3.07 22.47
CA SER A 74 -10.46 -2.88 21.07
C SER A 74 -10.64 -4.15 20.21
N SER A 75 -11.87 -4.60 20.03
CA SER A 75 -12.37 -5.16 18.76
C SER A 75 -13.88 -5.35 18.81
N TYR A 76 -14.54 -5.05 17.68
CA TYR A 76 -15.98 -5.19 17.41
C TYR A 76 -16.88 -4.02 17.83
N SER A 77 -16.95 -3.00 16.98
CA SER A 77 -18.22 -2.31 16.74
C SER A 77 -18.33 -1.90 15.28
N ASN A 78 -18.99 -2.75 14.50
CA ASN A 78 -19.86 -2.36 13.38
C ASN A 78 -20.54 -3.61 12.84
N LEU A 79 -21.62 -4.05 13.50
CA LEU A 79 -22.72 -4.75 12.84
C LEU A 79 -24.00 -4.44 13.61
N SER A 80 -24.91 -3.76 12.92
CA SER A 80 -26.26 -3.45 13.35
C SER A 80 -27.05 -4.71 13.67
N SER A 81 -27.86 -4.66 14.73
CA SER A 81 -28.83 -5.67 15.12
C SER A 81 -29.90 -5.92 14.04
N PRO A 82 -30.53 -7.10 14.08
CA PRO A 82 -31.96 -7.09 14.34
C PRO A 82 -32.37 -8.02 15.49
N SER A 83 -33.42 -7.58 16.18
CA SER A 83 -34.18 -8.22 17.25
C SER A 83 -34.93 -9.48 16.77
N LEU A 84 -35.12 -10.47 17.66
CA LEU A 84 -36.44 -10.97 18.12
C LEU A 84 -36.31 -12.20 19.08
N THR A 85 -36.76 -11.98 20.33
CA THR A 85 -37.56 -12.82 21.28
C THR A 85 -37.32 -14.32 21.53
N ASP A 86 -37.14 -14.61 22.83
CA ASP A 86 -37.68 -15.68 23.71
C ASP A 86 -37.54 -17.16 23.29
N THR A 87 -36.98 -18.07 24.12
CA THR A 87 -37.62 -18.59 25.34
C THR A 87 -36.66 -19.49 26.16
N ILE A 88 -36.62 -19.22 27.47
CA ILE A 88 -36.44 -20.13 28.63
C ILE A 88 -36.42 -21.66 28.38
N SER A 89 -35.44 -22.35 28.98
CA SER A 89 -35.71 -23.41 30.00
C SER A 89 -34.47 -23.90 30.74
N MET A 90 -34.68 -24.14 32.03
CA MET A 90 -33.76 -24.57 33.09
C MET A 90 -33.65 -26.11 33.19
N SER A 91 -32.73 -26.54 34.07
CA SER A 91 -32.65 -27.82 34.82
C SER A 91 -31.76 -28.90 34.18
N SER A 92 -31.05 -29.76 34.91
CA SER A 92 -30.52 -29.82 36.28
C SER A 92 -29.67 -31.10 36.35
N SER A 93 -28.73 -31.13 37.28
CA SER A 93 -27.83 -32.25 37.62
C SER A 93 -28.52 -33.61 37.85
N SER A 94 -27.86 -34.71 37.46
CA SER A 94 -27.88 -35.97 38.21
C SER A 94 -26.60 -36.79 37.96
N LYS A 95 -26.13 -37.45 39.02
CA LYS A 95 -24.91 -38.26 39.13
C LYS A 95 -25.18 -39.74 38.88
N GLU A 96 -24.15 -40.41 38.35
CA GLU A 96 -23.71 -41.81 38.54
C GLU A 96 -24.58 -42.99 38.08
N SER A 97 -24.02 -43.81 37.18
CA SER A 97 -23.61 -45.20 37.47
C SER A 97 -22.95 -45.87 36.25
N ASP A 98 -21.90 -46.64 36.52
CA ASP A 98 -21.14 -47.44 35.55
C ASP A 98 -21.99 -48.55 34.91
N SER A 99 -21.93 -48.64 33.59
CA SER A 99 -22.08 -49.89 32.85
C SER A 99 -21.13 -49.87 31.66
N ASP A 100 -20.36 -50.95 31.56
CA ASP A 100 -19.32 -51.18 30.57
C ASP A 100 -19.98 -51.41 29.21
N GLY A 101 -20.11 -50.33 28.45
CA GLY A 101 -20.63 -50.30 27.10
C GLY A 101 -19.67 -49.52 26.22
N PHE A 102 -19.18 -50.17 25.16
CA PHE A 102 -18.33 -49.58 24.12
C PHE A 102 -18.95 -48.29 23.57
N ASN A 103 -18.52 -47.15 24.11
CA ASN A 103 -19.07 -45.84 23.75
C ASN A 103 -18.06 -45.09 22.87
N PRO A 104 -18.34 -44.81 21.58
CA PRO A 104 -17.43 -44.13 20.65
C PRO A 104 -16.93 -42.78 21.18
N PHE A 105 -17.76 -42.10 21.99
CA PHE A 105 -17.46 -40.82 22.63
C PHE A 105 -16.36 -40.88 23.71
N LYS A 106 -16.17 -42.01 24.41
CA LYS A 106 -15.05 -42.17 25.36
C LYS A 106 -13.71 -42.43 24.65
N ARG A 107 -13.71 -42.90 23.40
CA ARG A 107 -12.49 -43.00 22.57
C ARG A 107 -12.10 -41.64 22.01
N ILE A 108 -13.04 -40.89 21.43
CA ILE A 108 -12.82 -39.54 20.89
C ILE A 108 -12.24 -38.59 21.96
N ARG A 109 -12.83 -38.55 23.16
CA ARG A 109 -12.34 -37.71 24.26
C ARG A 109 -10.95 -38.12 24.78
N ARG A 110 -10.59 -39.39 24.66
CA ARG A 110 -9.27 -39.92 25.05
C ARG A 110 -8.22 -39.64 23.97
N GLU A 111 -8.62 -39.66 22.71
CA GLU A 111 -7.77 -39.36 21.54
C GLU A 111 -7.49 -37.85 21.40
N GLU A 112 -8.48 -36.99 21.67
CA GLU A 112 -8.31 -35.53 21.77
C GLU A 112 -7.33 -35.14 22.89
N ALA A 113 -7.46 -35.75 24.08
CA ALA A 113 -6.55 -35.49 25.20
C ALA A 113 -5.09 -35.93 24.93
N LEU A 114 -4.90 -37.00 24.13
CA LEU A 114 -3.58 -37.46 23.69
C LEU A 114 -2.98 -36.54 22.61
N GLN A 115 -3.83 -35.95 21.76
CA GLN A 115 -3.40 -34.98 20.76
C GLN A 115 -3.03 -33.63 21.40
N ASP A 116 -3.75 -33.22 22.45
CA ASP A 116 -3.46 -32.03 23.25
C ASP A 116 -2.11 -32.13 23.97
N SER A 117 -1.80 -33.30 24.57
CA SER A 117 -0.52 -33.52 25.24
C SER A 117 0.64 -33.53 24.25
N ALA A 118 0.51 -34.24 23.12
CA ALA A 118 1.54 -34.27 22.09
C ALA A 118 1.77 -32.90 21.43
N ALA A 119 0.71 -32.09 21.23
CA ALA A 119 0.84 -30.74 20.71
C ALA A 119 1.52 -29.80 21.71
N LYS A 120 1.20 -29.93 23.01
CA LYS A 120 1.84 -29.18 24.09
C LYS A 120 3.33 -29.46 24.19
N ASP A 121 3.71 -30.73 24.20
CA ASP A 121 5.11 -31.16 24.33
C ASP A 121 5.95 -30.67 23.15
N LEU A 122 5.39 -30.72 21.93
CA LEU A 122 6.03 -30.15 20.74
C LEU A 122 6.34 -28.65 20.89
N ILE A 123 5.36 -27.84 21.32
CA ILE A 123 5.59 -26.40 21.49
C ILE A 123 6.62 -26.13 22.58
N LYS A 124 6.58 -26.89 23.67
CA LYS A 124 7.56 -26.79 24.75
C LYS A 124 8.98 -27.10 24.26
N GLU A 125 9.15 -28.16 23.47
CA GLU A 125 10.44 -28.54 22.86
C GLU A 125 10.97 -27.46 21.91
N ILE A 126 10.11 -26.90 21.05
CA ILE A 126 10.49 -25.82 20.13
C ILE A 126 10.95 -24.57 20.89
N LEU A 127 10.27 -24.21 21.98
CA LEU A 127 10.64 -23.04 22.79
C LEU A 127 11.93 -23.26 23.59
N LEU A 128 12.23 -24.48 24.00
CA LEU A 128 13.49 -24.80 24.68
C LEU A 128 14.68 -24.81 23.71
N SER A 129 14.47 -25.24 22.46
CA SER A 129 15.55 -25.38 21.47
C SER A 129 15.96 -24.08 20.77
N LYS A 130 15.07 -23.08 20.68
CA LYS A 130 15.31 -21.84 19.93
C LYS A 130 15.59 -20.64 20.85
N PRO A 131 16.47 -19.70 20.43
CA PRO A 131 16.83 -18.56 21.26
C PRO A 131 15.62 -17.67 21.55
N GLY A 132 15.48 -17.30 22.83
CA GLY A 132 14.38 -16.47 23.30
C GLY A 132 13.10 -17.22 23.68
N GLY A 133 12.98 -18.51 23.38
CA GLY A 133 11.82 -19.30 23.82
C GLY A 133 11.85 -19.64 25.32
N THR A 134 13.04 -19.81 25.91
CA THR A 134 13.21 -20.00 27.36
C THR A 134 12.73 -18.79 28.17
N ALA A 135 12.90 -17.57 27.64
CA ALA A 135 12.39 -16.35 28.28
C ALA A 135 10.86 -16.34 28.34
N VAL A 136 10.18 -16.78 27.28
CA VAL A 136 8.72 -16.90 27.24
C VAL A 136 8.22 -17.91 28.27
N LEU A 137 8.89 -19.07 28.37
CA LEU A 137 8.52 -20.09 29.36
C LEU A 137 8.70 -19.58 30.79
N LYS A 138 9.83 -18.93 31.07
CA LYS A 138 10.12 -18.36 32.40
C LYS A 138 9.12 -17.28 32.79
N GLU A 139 8.79 -16.36 31.88
CA GLU A 139 7.79 -15.32 32.15
C GLU A 139 6.43 -15.90 32.52
N TYR A 140 6.02 -16.98 31.84
CA TYR A 140 4.78 -17.67 32.16
C TYR A 140 4.83 -18.38 33.51
N GLU A 141 5.95 -19.02 33.85
CA GLU A 141 6.15 -19.64 35.16
C GLU A 141 6.10 -18.61 36.29
N ASP A 142 6.64 -17.40 36.06
CA ASP A 142 6.70 -16.33 37.06
C ASP A 142 5.36 -15.58 37.23
N THR A 143 4.62 -15.35 36.14
CA THR A 143 3.44 -14.45 36.13
C THR A 143 2.10 -15.16 35.89
N GLY A 144 2.11 -16.41 35.42
CA GLY A 144 0.91 -17.14 35.00
C GLY A 144 0.28 -16.62 33.69
N THR A 145 0.92 -15.66 33.02
CA THR A 145 0.50 -15.12 31.72
C THR A 145 1.72 -14.74 30.87
N ILE A 146 1.50 -14.30 29.64
CA ILE A 146 2.58 -13.73 28.81
C ILE A 146 2.14 -12.39 28.23
N CYS A 147 3.03 -11.41 28.33
CA CYS A 147 2.88 -10.09 27.77
C CYS A 147 2.95 -10.10 26.24
N ASP A 148 2.54 -9.00 25.63
CA ASP A 148 2.43 -8.89 24.18
C ASP A 148 3.76 -9.04 23.45
N SER A 149 4.88 -8.55 24.00
CA SER A 149 6.21 -8.71 23.39
C SER A 149 6.63 -10.18 23.37
N SER A 150 6.44 -10.89 24.47
CA SER A 150 6.81 -12.30 24.60
C SER A 150 5.87 -13.20 23.79
N ARG A 151 4.58 -12.87 23.71
CA ARG A 151 3.63 -13.52 22.79
C ARG A 151 4.05 -13.37 21.33
N ARG A 152 4.47 -12.17 20.91
CA ARG A 152 5.00 -11.93 19.55
C ARG A 152 6.29 -12.72 19.30
N GLN A 153 7.18 -12.77 20.29
CA GLN A 153 8.43 -13.54 20.21
C GLN A 153 8.16 -15.04 20.04
N MET A 154 7.26 -15.60 20.84
CA MET A 154 6.77 -16.98 20.72
C MET A 154 6.22 -17.27 19.32
N VAL A 155 5.29 -16.44 18.83
CA VAL A 155 4.71 -16.60 17.48
C VAL A 155 5.78 -16.55 16.39
N ASN A 156 6.79 -15.69 16.54
CA ASN A 156 7.91 -15.61 15.60
C ASN A 156 8.76 -16.89 15.58
N ILE A 157 9.09 -17.44 16.76
CA ILE A 157 9.85 -18.68 16.90
C ILE A 157 9.09 -19.84 16.25
N LEU A 158 7.81 -19.97 16.58
CA LEU A 158 6.96 -21.05 16.08
C LEU A 158 6.75 -20.97 14.56
N ALA A 159 6.46 -19.79 14.02
CA ALA A 159 6.31 -19.62 12.58
C ALA A 159 7.62 -19.87 11.81
N ALA A 160 8.77 -19.52 12.39
CA ALA A 160 10.07 -19.83 11.82
C ALA A 160 10.31 -21.34 11.77
N HIS A 161 10.05 -22.04 12.88
CA HIS A 161 10.17 -23.50 12.95
C HIS A 161 9.27 -24.20 11.93
N MET A 162 8.00 -23.80 11.80
CA MET A 162 7.09 -24.34 10.78
C MET A 162 7.61 -24.16 9.36
N THR A 163 8.25 -23.03 9.08
CA THR A 163 8.80 -22.73 7.75
C THR A 163 10.07 -23.54 7.48
N GLU A 164 10.84 -23.84 8.52
CA GLU A 164 12.04 -24.69 8.46
C GLU A 164 11.66 -26.16 8.23
N THR A 165 10.61 -26.66 8.88
CA THR A 165 10.20 -28.07 8.79
C THR A 165 9.35 -28.40 7.56
N GLU A 166 8.40 -27.55 7.18
CA GLU A 166 7.45 -27.82 6.07
C GLU A 166 7.69 -26.97 4.83
N GLY A 167 8.72 -26.12 4.87
CA GLY A 167 9.01 -25.17 3.80
C GLY A 167 8.09 -23.95 3.80
N ARG A 168 8.01 -23.26 2.66
CA ARG A 168 7.44 -21.91 2.58
C ARG A 168 5.96 -21.82 2.93
N ILE A 169 5.19 -22.89 2.74
CA ILE A 169 3.73 -22.91 2.96
C ILE A 169 3.41 -24.10 3.86
N PRO A 170 3.45 -23.92 5.19
CA PRO A 170 3.04 -24.96 6.12
C PRO A 170 1.59 -25.38 5.87
N GLN A 171 1.29 -26.66 6.11
CA GLN A 171 -0.03 -27.23 5.90
C GLN A 171 -1.05 -26.71 6.92
N ARG A 172 -2.34 -26.82 6.58
CA ARG A 172 -3.45 -26.42 7.46
C ARG A 172 -3.42 -27.19 8.79
N ILE A 173 -3.24 -28.50 8.73
CA ILE A 173 -3.23 -29.39 9.90
C ILE A 173 -2.10 -29.01 10.86
N THR A 174 -0.94 -28.64 10.33
CA THR A 174 0.21 -28.20 11.13
C THR A 174 -0.05 -26.88 11.83
N LYS A 175 -0.67 -25.91 11.15
CA LYS A 175 -1.06 -24.63 11.78
C LYS A 175 -2.05 -24.86 12.93
N GLU A 176 -3.03 -25.75 12.74
CA GLU A 176 -3.98 -26.13 13.80
C GLU A 176 -3.26 -26.81 14.98
N LYS A 177 -2.36 -27.77 14.71
CA LYS A 177 -1.57 -28.45 15.75
C LYS A 177 -0.74 -27.46 16.58
N TYR A 178 -0.14 -26.46 15.95
CA TYR A 178 0.65 -25.45 16.65
C TYR A 178 -0.23 -24.51 17.48
N ALA A 179 -1.36 -24.06 16.93
CA ALA A 179 -2.31 -23.22 17.65
C ALA A 179 -2.88 -23.93 18.89
N LEU A 180 -3.22 -25.22 18.75
CA LEU A 180 -3.65 -26.07 19.85
C LEU A 180 -2.55 -26.24 20.91
N GLY A 181 -1.32 -26.53 20.48
CA GLY A 181 -0.18 -26.66 21.40
C GLY A 181 0.11 -25.39 22.19
N ILE A 182 -0.10 -24.20 21.61
CA ILE A 182 0.06 -22.92 22.31
C ILE A 182 -0.93 -22.82 23.47
N ILE A 183 -2.23 -23.04 23.23
CA ILE A 183 -3.24 -22.89 24.29
C ILE A 183 -3.16 -24.02 25.34
N SER A 184 -2.65 -25.19 24.96
CA SER A 184 -2.42 -26.30 25.89
C SER A 184 -1.19 -26.06 26.78
N LEU A 185 -0.18 -25.34 26.28
CA LEU A 185 0.99 -24.94 27.04
C LEU A 185 0.73 -23.69 27.89
N PHE A 186 -0.03 -22.73 27.36
CA PHE A 186 -0.39 -21.46 27.98
C PHE A 186 -1.92 -21.31 28.08
N PRO A 187 -2.59 -21.98 29.03
CA PRO A 187 -4.04 -21.93 29.20
C PRO A 187 -4.64 -20.52 29.29
N SER A 188 -3.91 -19.53 29.79
CA SER A 188 -4.37 -18.13 29.88
C SER A 188 -4.56 -17.45 28.53
N LEU A 189 -4.00 -18.01 27.45
CA LEU A 189 -4.13 -17.50 26.09
C LEU A 189 -5.31 -18.12 25.34
N LYS A 190 -6.03 -19.06 25.96
CA LYS A 190 -7.21 -19.69 25.37
C LYS A 190 -8.34 -18.67 25.32
N ASP A 191 -8.91 -18.45 24.13
CA ASP A 191 -10.09 -17.61 23.96
C ASP A 191 -11.34 -18.33 24.49
N PRO A 192 -12.01 -17.80 25.53
CA PRO A 192 -13.25 -18.39 26.05
C PRO A 192 -14.44 -18.25 25.09
N LEU A 193 -14.39 -17.31 24.15
CA LEU A 193 -15.48 -17.02 23.21
C LEU A 193 -15.35 -17.83 21.90
N SER A 194 -14.21 -18.47 21.68
CA SER A 194 -13.96 -19.33 20.52
C SER A 194 -14.40 -20.78 20.75
N PRO A 195 -14.86 -21.48 19.70
CA PRO A 195 -15.30 -22.86 19.83
C PRO A 195 -14.18 -23.83 20.25
N LYS A 196 -12.94 -23.64 19.80
CA LYS A 196 -11.78 -24.45 20.20
C LYS A 196 -10.81 -23.72 21.11
N GLY A 197 -10.87 -22.39 21.12
CA GLY A 197 -10.09 -21.49 21.98
C GLY A 197 -8.72 -21.10 21.43
N TYR A 198 -8.34 -21.58 20.24
CA TYR A 198 -7.04 -21.29 19.60
C TYR A 198 -7.15 -20.47 18.31
N GLU A 199 -8.36 -20.07 17.92
CA GLU A 199 -8.70 -19.46 16.64
C GLU A 199 -7.97 -18.12 16.44
N HIS A 200 -7.67 -17.38 17.51
CA HIS A 200 -6.84 -16.18 17.44
C HIS A 200 -5.39 -16.47 16.99
N PHE A 201 -4.85 -17.66 17.25
CA PHE A 201 -3.55 -18.08 16.73
C PHE A 201 -3.67 -18.66 15.32
N TYR A 202 -4.66 -19.52 15.08
CA TYR A 202 -5.01 -19.99 13.74
C TYR A 202 -6.47 -20.42 13.65
N ASP A 203 -7.26 -19.68 12.89
CA ASP A 203 -8.59 -20.13 12.46
C ASP A 203 -8.47 -20.76 11.07
N SER A 204 -8.90 -22.02 11.00
CA SER A 204 -8.79 -22.81 9.79
C SER A 204 -9.95 -22.63 8.82
N GLN A 205 -11.06 -22.04 9.27
CA GLN A 205 -12.17 -21.64 8.39
C GLN A 205 -11.82 -20.37 7.62
N SER A 206 -11.33 -19.34 8.30
CA SER A 206 -10.94 -18.06 7.66
C SER A 206 -9.49 -18.01 7.16
N GLY A 207 -8.63 -18.94 7.60
CA GLY A 207 -7.19 -18.88 7.31
C GLY A 207 -6.50 -17.66 7.93
N SER A 208 -7.00 -17.21 9.08
CA SER A 208 -6.56 -16.02 9.81
C SER A 208 -5.93 -16.39 11.17
N GLY A 209 -5.50 -15.40 11.94
CA GLY A 209 -4.81 -15.58 13.23
C GLY A 209 -3.32 -15.19 13.20
N PHE A 210 -2.70 -15.12 14.38
CA PHE A 210 -1.33 -14.64 14.55
C PHE A 210 -0.29 -15.48 13.81
N LEU A 211 -0.40 -16.81 13.83
CA LEU A 211 0.49 -17.70 13.08
C LEU A 211 0.29 -17.52 11.57
N ALA A 212 -0.97 -17.43 11.11
CA ALA A 212 -1.26 -17.19 9.70
C ALA A 212 -0.70 -15.84 9.21
N TRP A 213 -0.86 -14.77 10.01
CA TRP A 213 -0.32 -13.47 9.69
C TRP A 213 1.21 -13.51 9.63
N ARG A 214 1.85 -14.12 10.63
CA ARG A 214 3.31 -14.18 10.67
C ARG A 214 3.88 -14.96 9.49
N LEU A 215 3.33 -16.14 9.17
CA LEU A 215 3.72 -16.93 8.00
C LEU A 215 3.57 -16.13 6.70
N LYS A 216 2.46 -15.40 6.52
CA LYS A 216 2.26 -14.49 5.36
C LYS A 216 3.32 -13.39 5.29
N THR A 217 3.80 -12.87 6.42
CA THR A 217 4.86 -11.85 6.42
C THR A 217 6.24 -12.42 6.10
N ILE A 218 6.57 -13.61 6.61
CA ILE A 218 7.82 -14.33 6.29
C ILE A 218 7.87 -14.64 4.79
N GLN A 219 6.78 -15.14 4.21
CA GLN A 219 6.66 -15.40 2.77
C GLN A 219 6.84 -14.14 1.92
N ARG A 220 6.26 -13.01 2.33
CA ARG A 220 6.41 -11.74 1.60
C ARG A 220 7.86 -11.23 1.64
N LYS A 221 8.54 -11.34 2.79
CA LYS A 221 9.95 -10.93 2.92
C LYS A 221 10.88 -11.83 2.10
N THR A 222 10.66 -13.13 2.09
CA THR A 222 11.46 -14.06 1.29
C THR A 222 11.23 -13.89 -0.21
N LYS A 223 10.00 -13.59 -0.66
CA LYS A 223 9.73 -13.25 -2.07
C LYS A 223 10.49 -11.99 -2.53
N LEU A 224 10.63 -11.00 -1.66
CA LEU A 224 11.42 -9.80 -1.97
C LEU A 224 12.93 -10.11 -2.08
N ALA A 225 13.44 -11.02 -1.25
CA ALA A 225 14.85 -11.44 -1.28
C ALA A 225 15.19 -12.38 -2.45
N VAL A 226 14.23 -13.18 -2.95
CA VAL A 226 14.45 -14.04 -4.13
C VAL A 226 14.30 -13.26 -5.44
N ASN A 227 13.47 -12.22 -5.45
CA ASN A 227 13.26 -11.35 -6.61
C ASN A 227 14.43 -10.38 -6.89
N SER A 228 15.48 -10.36 -6.07
CA SER A 228 16.72 -9.63 -6.40
C SER A 228 17.63 -10.39 -7.37
N ASP A 229 17.52 -11.73 -7.45
CA ASP A 229 18.47 -12.57 -8.21
C ASP A 229 17.82 -13.43 -9.33
N ALA A 230 16.55 -13.20 -9.69
CA ALA A 230 15.88 -13.93 -10.78
C ALA A 230 15.52 -13.00 -11.98
N PRO A 231 15.61 -13.47 -13.24
CA PRO A 231 15.24 -12.68 -14.41
C PRO A 231 13.75 -12.37 -14.37
N LYS A 232 13.41 -11.08 -14.41
CA LYS A 232 12.04 -10.57 -14.31
C LYS A 232 11.24 -10.88 -15.59
N THR A 233 10.62 -12.05 -15.68
CA THR A 233 9.48 -12.27 -16.59
C THR A 233 8.20 -11.84 -15.87
N GLY A 234 7.87 -10.56 -15.95
CA GLY A 234 6.68 -10.01 -15.33
C GLY A 234 6.65 -8.49 -15.45
N THR A 235 6.03 -8.02 -16.52
CA THR A 235 5.75 -6.62 -16.86
C THR A 235 5.03 -5.89 -15.72
N THR A 236 5.80 -5.26 -14.84
CA THR A 236 5.29 -4.24 -13.92
C THR A 236 6.05 -2.95 -14.22
N GLY A 237 5.53 -2.18 -15.18
CA GLY A 237 6.09 -0.91 -15.60
C GLY A 237 5.73 0.20 -14.63
N GLY A 238 6.72 0.99 -14.22
CA GLY A 238 6.53 2.21 -13.44
C GLY A 238 7.68 3.19 -13.70
N PRO A 239 7.50 4.50 -13.42
CA PRO A 239 8.49 5.53 -13.73
C PRO A 239 9.82 5.36 -12.98
N THR A 240 9.80 4.65 -11.84
CA THR A 240 11.01 4.34 -11.04
C THR A 240 11.61 2.97 -11.33
N LEU A 241 11.10 2.23 -12.33
CA LEU A 241 11.69 0.95 -12.70
C LEU A 241 13.04 1.22 -13.38
N GLY A 242 14.13 0.97 -12.65
CA GLY A 242 15.46 0.86 -13.23
C GLY A 242 15.45 -0.24 -14.28
N ARG A 243 15.41 0.15 -15.55
CA ARG A 243 15.46 -0.76 -16.68
C ARG A 243 16.93 -1.03 -16.96
N THR A 244 17.38 -2.22 -16.59
CA THR A 244 18.70 -2.71 -17.00
C THR A 244 18.67 -2.88 -18.51
N ILE A 245 19.35 -1.99 -19.23
CA ILE A 245 19.63 -2.18 -20.65
C ILE A 245 20.62 -3.36 -20.70
N SER A 246 20.13 -4.53 -21.12
CA SER A 246 20.84 -5.82 -21.06
C SER A 246 21.98 -5.96 -22.08
N HIS A 247 22.72 -4.89 -22.34
CA HIS A 247 23.67 -4.78 -23.44
C HIS A 247 25.02 -4.15 -23.05
N LEU A 248 25.37 -4.11 -21.76
CA LEU A 248 26.65 -3.54 -21.31
C LEU A 248 27.90 -4.30 -21.79
N ASP A 249 27.79 -5.54 -22.29
CA ASP A 249 28.95 -6.39 -22.54
C ASP A 249 29.53 -6.34 -23.97
N ASN A 250 28.88 -5.69 -24.93
CA ASN A 250 29.37 -5.59 -26.32
C ASN A 250 29.39 -4.13 -26.82
N GLN A 251 30.06 -3.24 -26.08
CA GLN A 251 30.13 -1.83 -26.45
C GLN A 251 31.06 -1.57 -27.64
N PRO A 252 30.62 -0.78 -28.63
CA PRO A 252 31.55 -0.14 -29.54
C PRO A 252 32.39 0.90 -28.76
N PRO A 253 33.68 1.06 -29.09
CA PRO A 253 34.53 2.10 -28.50
C PRO A 253 33.88 3.48 -28.60
N GLU A 254 34.10 4.34 -27.60
CA GLU A 254 33.58 5.72 -27.62
C GLU A 254 33.99 6.48 -28.90
N GLU A 255 35.19 6.20 -29.41
CA GLU A 255 35.70 6.73 -30.67
C GLU A 255 34.82 6.34 -31.87
N SER A 256 34.38 5.08 -31.92
CA SER A 256 33.47 4.58 -32.95
C SER A 256 32.10 5.27 -32.88
N CYS A 257 31.62 5.60 -31.67
CA CYS A 257 30.39 6.39 -31.51
C CYS A 257 30.56 7.83 -32.02
N LYS A 258 31.71 8.47 -31.76
CA LYS A 258 32.04 9.82 -32.27
C LYS A 258 32.13 9.82 -33.79
N GLU A 259 32.78 8.82 -34.39
CA GLU A 259 32.84 8.64 -35.85
C GLU A 259 31.44 8.46 -36.46
N ALA A 260 30.59 7.61 -35.85
CA ALA A 260 29.23 7.41 -36.31
C ALA A 260 28.39 8.71 -36.26
N VAL A 261 28.53 9.49 -35.18
CA VAL A 261 27.89 10.81 -35.06
C VAL A 261 28.40 11.78 -36.12
N ALA A 262 29.72 11.85 -36.33
CA ALA A 262 30.31 12.68 -37.37
C ALA A 262 29.78 12.29 -38.76
N LEU A 263 29.72 10.99 -39.08
CA LEU A 263 29.17 10.50 -40.34
C LEU A 263 27.71 10.91 -40.53
N MET A 264 26.87 10.75 -39.51
CA MET A 264 25.45 11.15 -39.56
C MET A 264 25.26 12.66 -39.77
N ASN A 265 26.18 13.48 -39.25
CA ASN A 265 26.12 14.92 -39.43
C ASN A 265 26.47 15.35 -40.86
N HIS A 266 27.25 14.57 -41.60
CA HIS A 266 27.68 14.90 -42.97
C HIS A 266 26.92 14.15 -44.08
N THR A 267 25.96 13.30 -43.74
CA THR A 267 25.11 12.60 -44.72
C THR A 267 23.68 13.14 -44.70
N SER A 268 23.02 13.08 -45.86
CA SER A 268 21.58 13.33 -46.02
C SER A 268 20.79 12.04 -46.24
N ASP A 269 21.47 10.90 -46.30
CA ASP A 269 20.80 9.61 -46.48
C ASP A 269 20.11 9.18 -45.18
N LYS A 270 18.78 9.17 -45.22
CA LYS A 270 17.93 8.79 -44.08
C LYS A 270 18.20 7.35 -43.61
N GLY A 271 18.52 6.43 -44.53
CA GLY A 271 18.81 5.04 -44.18
C GLY A 271 20.06 4.93 -43.30
N THR A 272 21.14 5.59 -43.72
CA THR A 272 22.39 5.70 -42.97
C THR A 272 22.19 6.37 -41.62
N ILE A 273 21.43 7.47 -41.56
CA ILE A 273 21.15 8.15 -40.29
C ILE A 273 20.40 7.22 -39.32
N LEU A 274 19.36 6.52 -39.77
CA LEU A 274 18.62 5.57 -38.93
C LEU A 274 19.51 4.44 -38.40
N LEU A 275 20.34 3.87 -39.28
CA LEU A 275 21.27 2.80 -38.93
C LEU A 275 22.28 3.25 -37.88
N LYS A 276 22.97 4.37 -38.13
CA LYS A 276 23.97 4.92 -37.20
C LYS A 276 23.36 5.43 -35.90
N MET A 277 22.11 5.91 -35.91
CA MET A 277 21.37 6.26 -34.69
C MET A 277 21.05 5.02 -33.83
N ARG A 278 20.90 3.84 -34.46
CA ARG A 278 20.72 2.57 -33.76
C ARG A 278 22.02 2.08 -33.14
N GLU A 279 23.13 2.15 -33.89
CA GLU A 279 24.46 1.77 -33.40
C GLU A 279 24.90 2.61 -32.19
N THR A 280 24.52 3.90 -32.16
CA THR A 280 24.90 4.84 -31.09
C THR A 280 23.88 4.93 -29.94
N PHE A 281 22.89 4.04 -29.91
CA PHE A 281 21.80 4.06 -28.94
C PHE A 281 22.30 4.01 -27.48
N GLU A 282 23.18 3.09 -27.14
CA GLU A 282 23.69 2.93 -25.77
C GLU A 282 24.52 4.14 -25.30
N TYR A 283 25.36 4.69 -26.18
CA TYR A 283 26.13 5.89 -25.90
C TYR A 283 25.21 7.06 -25.55
N ARG A 284 24.13 7.23 -26.31
CA ARG A 284 23.13 8.27 -26.05
C ARG A 284 22.32 8.03 -24.78
N GLN A 285 21.94 6.79 -24.47
CA GLN A 285 21.26 6.47 -23.21
C GLN A 285 22.10 6.85 -21.98
N ARG A 286 23.42 6.63 -22.04
CA ARG A 286 24.35 7.09 -20.99
C ARG A 286 24.34 8.61 -20.85
N LEU A 287 24.38 9.34 -21.96
CA LEU A 287 24.32 10.81 -21.93
C LEU A 287 23.02 11.32 -21.31
N VAL A 288 21.88 10.71 -21.65
CA VAL A 288 20.55 11.09 -21.13
C VAL A 288 20.42 10.79 -19.64
N HIS A 289 21.01 9.69 -19.15
CA HIS A 289 20.91 9.29 -17.75
C HIS A 289 21.95 9.91 -16.83
N ASN A 290 22.97 10.57 -17.38
CA ASN A 290 23.94 11.34 -16.59
C ASN A 290 23.48 12.81 -16.49
N PRO A 291 23.17 13.33 -15.28
CA PRO A 291 22.71 14.70 -15.08
C PRO A 291 23.63 15.79 -15.63
N GLU A 292 24.95 15.55 -15.63
CA GLU A 292 25.94 16.53 -16.11
C GLU A 292 25.96 16.64 -17.64
N THR A 293 25.63 15.56 -18.34
CA THR A 293 25.68 15.48 -19.81
C THR A 293 24.32 15.49 -20.48
N ALA A 294 23.23 15.32 -19.73
CA ALA A 294 21.88 15.23 -20.31
C ALA A 294 21.50 16.47 -21.13
N SER A 295 21.99 17.65 -20.73
CA SER A 295 21.75 18.91 -21.44
C SER A 295 22.45 18.98 -22.81
N THR A 296 23.51 18.20 -23.04
CA THR A 296 24.30 18.25 -24.28
C THR A 296 23.82 17.25 -25.33
N VAL A 297 22.88 16.36 -25.00
CA VAL A 297 22.43 15.27 -25.89
C VAL A 297 22.00 15.77 -27.27
N LEU A 298 21.21 16.86 -27.34
CA LEU A 298 20.75 17.42 -28.60
C LEU A 298 21.87 18.12 -29.40
N SER A 299 22.93 18.57 -28.72
CA SER A 299 24.12 19.12 -29.39
C SER A 299 25.00 18.02 -29.99
N VAL A 300 25.10 16.87 -29.31
CA VAL A 300 25.84 15.69 -29.80
C VAL A 300 25.07 15.00 -30.91
N PHE A 301 23.74 14.92 -30.81
CA PHE A 301 22.85 14.27 -31.77
C PHE A 301 21.87 15.25 -32.42
N PRO A 302 22.34 16.20 -33.23
CA PRO A 302 21.48 17.23 -33.82
C PRO A 302 20.43 16.65 -34.77
N ARG A 303 20.70 15.47 -35.36
CA ARG A 303 19.75 14.78 -36.25
C ARG A 303 18.42 14.40 -35.58
N LEU A 304 18.37 14.35 -34.25
CA LEU A 304 17.10 14.19 -33.51
C LEU A 304 16.09 15.31 -33.79
N LEU A 305 16.57 16.50 -34.19
CA LEU A 305 15.76 17.69 -34.42
C LEU A 305 15.16 17.74 -35.83
N ASP A 306 15.87 17.21 -36.83
CA ASP A 306 15.51 17.35 -38.24
C ASP A 306 15.03 16.03 -38.89
N THR A 307 15.38 14.88 -38.31
CA THR A 307 15.10 13.58 -38.91
C THR A 307 13.94 12.89 -38.20
N LYS A 308 12.80 12.82 -38.90
CA LYS A 308 11.58 12.18 -38.39
C LYS A 308 11.78 10.69 -38.12
N GLY A 309 11.33 10.25 -36.95
CA GLY A 309 11.26 8.83 -36.56
C GLY A 309 12.35 8.36 -35.60
N LEU A 310 13.39 9.17 -35.35
CA LEU A 310 14.51 8.77 -34.49
C LEU A 310 14.11 8.58 -33.01
N ILE A 311 13.21 9.42 -32.49
CA ILE A 311 12.68 9.27 -31.12
C ILE A 311 11.87 7.96 -30.99
N LEU A 312 11.05 7.64 -31.99
CA LEU A 312 10.26 6.41 -32.00
C LEU A 312 11.15 5.17 -32.14
N GLN A 313 12.23 5.25 -32.91
CA GLN A 313 13.24 4.20 -33.00
C GLN A 313 13.85 3.91 -31.62
N ASP A 314 14.24 4.95 -30.89
CA ASP A 314 14.76 4.78 -29.53
C ASP A 314 13.77 4.21 -28.55
N PHE A 315 12.54 4.70 -28.61
CA PHE A 315 11.46 4.15 -27.81
C PHE A 315 11.26 2.66 -28.13
N SER A 316 11.33 2.27 -29.40
CA SER A 316 11.24 0.86 -29.81
C SER A 316 12.41 0.02 -29.31
N LEU A 317 13.63 0.58 -29.25
CA LEU A 317 14.80 -0.09 -28.69
C LEU A 317 14.70 -0.25 -27.17
N LEU A 318 14.12 0.73 -26.47
CA LEU A 318 13.94 0.71 -25.02
C LEU A 318 12.81 -0.21 -24.55
N PHE A 319 11.70 -0.24 -25.29
CA PHE A 319 10.43 -0.84 -24.84
C PHE A 319 9.94 -2.01 -25.69
N GLY A 320 10.65 -2.30 -26.79
CA GLY A 320 10.25 -3.28 -27.78
C GLY A 320 9.21 -2.75 -28.77
N PRO A 321 9.06 -3.43 -29.92
CA PRO A 321 8.17 -3.00 -31.00
C PRO A 321 6.69 -3.01 -30.62
N GLU A 322 6.26 -3.95 -29.79
CA GLU A 322 4.87 -4.06 -29.33
C GLU A 322 4.45 -2.84 -28.49
N THR A 323 5.25 -2.48 -27.49
CA THR A 323 4.98 -1.29 -26.65
C THR A 323 5.07 -0.01 -27.48
N ALA A 324 6.04 0.08 -28.40
CA ALA A 324 6.21 1.24 -29.26
C ALA A 324 5.02 1.45 -30.21
N ALA A 325 4.44 0.38 -30.74
CA ALA A 325 3.24 0.46 -31.58
C ALA A 325 2.05 1.09 -30.84
N ARG A 326 1.96 0.85 -29.52
CA ARG A 326 0.90 1.39 -28.65
C ARG A 326 1.13 2.85 -28.25
N LEU A 327 2.35 3.38 -28.34
CA LEU A 327 2.67 4.76 -27.95
C LEU A 327 1.88 5.79 -28.77
N LEU A 328 1.71 5.52 -30.07
CA LEU A 328 1.02 6.40 -31.01
C LEU A 328 -0.43 5.98 -31.26
N GLU A 329 -0.95 5.04 -30.47
CA GLU A 329 -2.33 4.59 -30.55
C GLU A 329 -3.26 5.74 -30.19
N LYS A 330 -4.10 6.14 -31.15
CA LYS A 330 -5.07 7.21 -30.94
C LYS A 330 -6.22 6.69 -30.08
N TRP A 331 -6.58 7.46 -29.07
CA TRP A 331 -7.75 7.15 -28.25
C TRP A 331 -9.03 7.34 -29.09
N PRO A 332 -10.06 6.49 -28.88
CA PRO A 332 -11.39 6.70 -29.44
C PRO A 332 -11.88 8.15 -29.22
N SER A 333 -12.35 8.78 -30.30
CA SER A 333 -12.85 10.17 -30.28
C SER A 333 -14.03 10.39 -29.33
N SER A 334 -14.74 9.32 -28.98
CA SER A 334 -15.86 9.36 -28.03
C SER A 334 -15.45 9.67 -26.60
N TYR A 335 -14.19 9.41 -26.20
CA TYR A 335 -13.76 9.64 -24.82
C TYR A 335 -13.75 11.12 -24.44
N LYS A 336 -13.35 11.99 -25.36
CA LYS A 336 -13.30 13.44 -25.13
C LYS A 336 -14.65 13.99 -24.66
N ALA A 337 -15.73 13.68 -25.37
CA ALA A 337 -17.08 14.12 -25.00
C ALA A 337 -17.51 13.57 -23.63
N LYS A 338 -17.15 12.33 -23.31
CA LYS A 338 -17.43 11.71 -22.00
C LYS A 338 -16.67 12.41 -20.88
N VAL A 339 -15.38 12.69 -21.08
CA VAL A 339 -14.54 13.38 -20.10
C VAL A 339 -15.06 14.77 -19.81
N ILE A 340 -15.44 15.54 -20.84
CA ILE A 340 -16.03 16.88 -20.65
C ILE A 340 -17.31 16.79 -19.83
N LYS A 341 -18.21 15.85 -20.16
CA LYS A 341 -19.47 15.65 -19.45
C LYS A 341 -19.26 15.30 -17.97
N GLU A 342 -18.34 14.39 -17.66
CA GLU A 342 -18.04 14.01 -16.28
C GLU A 342 -17.37 15.17 -15.50
N ALA A 343 -16.52 15.95 -16.16
CA ALA A 343 -15.86 17.10 -15.54
C ALA A 343 -16.84 18.24 -15.18
N GLU A 344 -17.97 18.37 -15.88
CA GLU A 344 -19.03 19.34 -15.55
C GLU A 344 -19.69 19.09 -14.19
N ALA A 345 -19.69 17.83 -13.72
CA ALA A 345 -20.25 17.46 -12.42
C ALA A 345 -19.31 17.78 -11.25
N LEU A 346 -18.04 18.13 -11.52
CA LEU A 346 -17.07 18.45 -10.49
C LEU A 346 -17.32 19.84 -9.90
N THR A 347 -16.81 20.07 -8.68
CA THR A 347 -16.86 21.38 -8.05
C THR A 347 -16.18 22.43 -8.93
N SER A 348 -16.96 23.45 -9.31
CA SER A 348 -16.50 24.50 -10.21
C SER A 348 -15.37 25.32 -9.59
N THR A 349 -14.26 25.43 -10.31
CA THR A 349 -13.14 26.33 -9.98
C THR A 349 -12.76 27.14 -11.22
N PRO A 350 -12.15 28.34 -11.08
CA PRO A 350 -11.74 29.14 -12.23
C PRO A 350 -10.78 28.41 -13.18
N PHE A 351 -9.90 27.56 -12.66
CA PHE A 351 -9.00 26.74 -13.47
C PHE A 351 -9.77 25.66 -14.24
N LEU A 352 -10.69 24.95 -13.59
CA LEU A 352 -11.50 23.92 -14.23
C LEU A 352 -12.41 24.51 -15.33
N GLN A 353 -12.98 25.69 -15.10
CA GLN A 353 -13.81 26.39 -16.09
C GLN A 353 -13.02 26.79 -17.34
N ARG A 354 -11.77 27.24 -17.16
CA ARG A 354 -10.87 27.51 -18.30
C ARG A 354 -10.60 26.24 -19.11
N LEU A 355 -10.27 25.13 -18.45
CA LEU A 355 -10.06 23.85 -19.13
C LEU A 355 -11.32 23.36 -19.86
N LEU A 356 -12.51 23.49 -19.26
CA LEU A 356 -13.78 23.13 -19.90
C LEU A 356 -14.08 23.98 -21.14
N LYS A 357 -13.75 25.28 -21.10
CA LYS A 357 -13.85 26.16 -22.27
C LYS A 357 -12.93 25.68 -23.39
N SER A 358 -11.63 25.54 -23.13
CA SER A 358 -10.65 25.08 -24.11
C SER A 358 -10.97 23.68 -24.68
N ALA A 359 -11.47 22.76 -23.85
CA ALA A 359 -11.85 21.42 -24.29
C ALA A 359 -13.08 21.40 -25.23
N ARG A 360 -13.94 22.42 -25.18
CA ARG A 360 -15.12 22.54 -26.05
C ARG A 360 -14.82 23.29 -27.35
N ASP A 361 -13.75 24.07 -27.40
CA ASP A 361 -13.34 24.81 -28.59
C ASP A 361 -12.81 23.85 -29.67
N GLN A 362 -13.71 23.31 -30.49
CA GLN A 362 -13.41 22.35 -31.57
C GLN A 362 -12.87 23.02 -32.84
N GLN A 363 -12.96 24.34 -32.93
CA GLN A 363 -12.53 25.13 -34.07
C GLN A 363 -11.78 26.31 -33.47
N GLY A 364 -10.53 26.54 -33.90
CA GLY A 364 -9.67 27.63 -33.43
C GLY A 364 -10.20 29.03 -33.76
N GLN A 365 -11.42 29.35 -33.35
CA GLN A 365 -11.98 30.68 -33.26
C GLN A 365 -11.59 31.27 -31.91
N LEU A 366 -10.29 31.48 -31.71
CA LEU A 366 -9.84 32.41 -30.71
C LEU A 366 -10.00 33.81 -31.30
N SER A 367 -10.87 34.59 -30.68
CA SER A 367 -10.70 36.04 -30.67
C SER A 367 -9.29 36.34 -30.16
N SER A 368 -8.60 37.27 -30.81
CA SER A 368 -7.15 37.46 -30.74
C SER A 368 -6.58 37.92 -29.39
N ASP A 369 -7.40 38.00 -28.33
CA ASP A 369 -7.04 38.68 -27.08
C ASP A 369 -6.88 37.74 -25.88
N ASP A 370 -7.11 36.42 -26.03
CA ASP A 370 -6.92 35.46 -24.94
C ASP A 370 -5.94 34.37 -25.41
N PRO A 371 -4.68 34.34 -24.90
CA PRO A 371 -3.73 33.31 -25.29
C PRO A 371 -4.27 31.95 -24.86
N ALA A 372 -4.70 31.13 -25.83
CA ALA A 372 -5.22 29.80 -25.54
C ALA A 372 -4.17 28.96 -24.82
N GLU A 373 -4.43 28.73 -23.53
CA GLU A 373 -3.52 28.07 -22.61
C GLU A 373 -3.30 26.59 -22.96
N TRP A 374 -4.24 25.91 -23.63
CA TRP A 374 -4.07 24.53 -24.12
C TRP A 374 -4.98 24.26 -25.32
N ASP A 375 -4.53 23.39 -26.23
CA ASP A 375 -5.41 22.87 -27.27
C ASP A 375 -6.53 22.00 -26.67
N SER A 376 -7.56 21.77 -27.48
CA SER A 376 -8.78 21.10 -27.06
C SER A 376 -8.56 19.65 -26.58
N ASP A 377 -7.57 18.94 -27.12
CA ASP A 377 -7.27 17.56 -26.74
C ASP A 377 -6.46 17.50 -25.45
N MET A 378 -5.45 18.37 -25.31
CA MET A 378 -4.68 18.53 -24.07
C MET A 378 -5.54 19.01 -22.91
N ALA A 379 -6.43 19.98 -23.13
CA ALA A 379 -7.39 20.43 -22.12
C ALA A 379 -8.27 19.27 -21.64
N SER A 380 -8.72 18.40 -22.56
CA SER A 380 -9.50 17.21 -22.22
C SER A 380 -8.70 16.19 -21.40
N LEU A 381 -7.42 15.99 -21.69
CA LEU A 381 -6.54 15.14 -20.88
C LEU A 381 -6.32 15.72 -19.48
N LEU A 382 -6.16 17.03 -19.35
CA LEU A 382 -6.04 17.69 -18.04
C LEU A 382 -7.34 17.57 -17.23
N LEU A 383 -8.52 17.66 -17.87
CA LEU A 383 -9.81 17.39 -17.23
C LEU A 383 -9.90 15.95 -16.71
N LEU A 384 -9.39 14.97 -17.47
CA LEU A 384 -9.36 13.57 -17.02
C LEU A 384 -8.59 13.41 -15.70
N LEU A 385 -7.48 14.14 -15.50
CA LEU A 385 -6.73 14.12 -14.24
C LEU A 385 -7.55 14.57 -13.03
N HIS A 386 -8.54 15.44 -13.23
CA HIS A 386 -9.46 15.87 -12.17
C HIS A 386 -10.55 14.83 -11.85
N ILE A 387 -10.87 13.94 -12.79
CA ILE A 387 -11.88 12.87 -12.64
C ILE A 387 -11.26 11.62 -12.01
N LEU A 388 -9.99 11.34 -12.30
CA LEU A 388 -9.31 10.16 -11.77
C LEU A 388 -9.27 10.20 -10.23
N PRO A 389 -9.54 9.07 -9.56
CA PRO A 389 -9.51 9.02 -8.11
C PRO A 389 -8.10 9.36 -7.60
N PRO A 390 -7.99 10.05 -6.45
CA PRO A 390 -6.68 10.35 -5.88
C PRO A 390 -5.93 9.03 -5.65
N GLN A 391 -4.72 8.92 -6.20
CA GLN A 391 -3.94 7.68 -6.06
C GLN A 391 -3.75 7.33 -4.58
N SER A 392 -3.90 6.06 -4.20
CA SER A 392 -3.75 5.65 -2.81
C SER A 392 -2.38 6.08 -2.28
N PRO A 393 -2.29 6.71 -1.08
CA PRO A 393 -1.00 7.06 -0.52
C PRO A 393 -0.22 5.77 -0.30
N GLY A 394 0.77 5.52 -1.17
CA GLY A 394 1.77 4.50 -0.92
C GLY A 394 2.49 4.81 0.40
N ARG A 395 3.25 3.84 0.94
CA ARG A 395 3.97 3.93 2.23
C ARG A 395 4.90 5.14 2.41
N LYS A 396 5.10 5.97 1.38
CA LYS A 396 5.88 7.20 1.43
C LYS A 396 4.94 8.40 1.28
N LYS A 397 4.81 9.19 2.35
CA LYS A 397 4.06 10.46 2.43
C LYS A 397 4.74 11.55 1.58
N ALA A 398 4.91 11.35 0.28
CA ALA A 398 5.29 12.46 -0.60
C ALA A 398 4.06 13.38 -0.76
N GLN A 399 4.25 14.68 -0.58
CA GLN A 399 3.22 15.68 -0.83
C GLN A 399 2.76 15.55 -2.29
N LYS A 400 1.47 15.26 -2.50
CA LYS A 400 0.92 15.09 -3.84
C LYS A 400 0.89 16.46 -4.54
N ILE A 401 1.50 16.54 -5.71
CA ILE A 401 1.37 17.71 -6.59
C ILE A 401 -0.09 17.82 -7.07
N SER A 402 -0.66 19.03 -7.00
CA SER A 402 -2.01 19.27 -7.54
C SER A 402 -1.98 19.26 -9.08
N VAL A 403 -3.11 18.98 -9.74
CA VAL A 403 -3.20 19.01 -11.21
C VAL A 403 -2.77 20.37 -11.78
N ARG A 404 -3.12 21.46 -11.09
CA ARG A 404 -2.69 22.81 -11.44
C ARG A 404 -1.16 22.95 -11.42
N GLN A 405 -0.51 22.55 -10.33
CA GLN A 405 0.96 22.58 -10.23
C GLN A 405 1.62 21.64 -11.24
N ALA A 406 1.02 20.48 -11.52
CA ALA A 406 1.53 19.55 -12.53
C ALA A 406 1.50 20.16 -13.94
N THR A 407 0.52 21.03 -14.21
CA THR A 407 0.39 21.73 -15.50
C THR A 407 1.55 22.69 -15.72
N ASP A 408 2.09 23.31 -14.66
CA ASP A 408 3.26 24.21 -14.73
C ASP A 408 4.56 23.48 -15.11
N HIS A 409 4.58 22.14 -15.01
CA HIS A 409 5.70 21.30 -15.44
C HIS A 409 5.56 20.74 -16.86
N LEU A 410 4.47 21.07 -17.57
CA LEU A 410 4.26 20.62 -18.95
C LEU A 410 4.87 21.61 -19.95
N VAL A 411 5.38 21.06 -21.05
CA VAL A 411 5.94 21.85 -22.16
C VAL A 411 4.91 21.96 -23.27
N MET A 412 4.61 23.19 -23.70
CA MET A 412 3.70 23.48 -24.79
C MET A 412 4.47 23.78 -26.08
N PHE A 413 4.26 22.97 -27.11
CA PHE A 413 4.85 23.18 -28.42
C PHE A 413 3.92 24.01 -29.29
N HIS A 414 4.38 25.19 -29.68
CA HIS A 414 3.64 26.05 -30.60
C HIS A 414 4.02 25.69 -32.04
N LYS A 415 3.03 25.47 -32.89
CA LYS A 415 3.26 25.28 -34.32
C LYS A 415 3.64 26.63 -34.93
N VAL A 416 4.94 26.86 -35.10
CA VAL A 416 5.42 28.00 -35.88
C VAL A 416 5.25 27.65 -37.36
N CYS A 417 4.23 28.19 -38.00
CA CYS A 417 4.16 28.19 -39.46
C CYS A 417 5.20 29.17 -39.99
N GLN A 418 6.45 28.74 -40.13
CA GLN A 418 7.38 29.42 -41.03
C GLN A 418 6.92 29.13 -42.45
N ILE A 419 6.18 30.09 -43.03
CA ILE A 419 6.14 30.23 -44.48
C ILE A 419 7.55 30.69 -44.84
N PHE A 420 8.42 29.75 -45.20
CA PHE A 420 9.59 30.12 -45.99
C PHE A 420 9.03 30.61 -47.33
N SER A 421 8.83 31.93 -47.46
CA SER A 421 8.66 32.58 -48.75
C SER A 421 9.97 32.37 -49.52
N PRO A 422 9.99 31.60 -50.62
CA PRO A 422 11.20 31.40 -51.38
C PRO A 422 11.38 32.59 -52.35
N HIS A 423 11.36 33.83 -51.85
CA HIS A 423 11.64 35.02 -52.66
C HIS A 423 12.21 36.13 -51.76
N LEU A 424 13.53 36.29 -51.75
CA LEU A 424 14.24 37.53 -52.13
C LEU A 424 15.76 37.32 -51.94
N PHE A 425 16.46 37.32 -53.09
CA PHE A 425 17.89 37.49 -53.37
C PHE A 425 18.93 36.48 -52.82
#